data_AF-A0AA86TPH1-F1
#
_entry.id   AF-A0AA86TPH1-F1
#
_cell.length_a   1.000
_cell.length_b   1.000
_cell.length_c   1.000
_cell.angle_alpha   90.00
_cell.angle_beta   90.00
_cell.angle_gamma   90.00
#
_symmetry.space_group_name_H-M   'P 1'
#
loop_
_entity.id
_entity.type
_entity.pdbx_description
1 polymer ?
#
loop_
_entity_poly.entity_id
_entity_poly.type
_entity_poly.pdbx_seq_one_letter_code
_entity_poly.pdbx_strand_id
1 'polypeptide(L)'
;MSVLQQQLQNLITEFLSKDMVKMLNDLFNSYQSYQNYKNDVQITKDERFVSPWIINKGFVYVLFSGYVYHSSNYLDEFITRDKIGQVIYNKFNAESEITISEACFNNVFYIFHKYENSYSTPQFEVINAPTIQFNNAAALLKVNISVNDSIVNVEMKGKPIYFRDQKESGQAIYYFTFEKYSIYSNNQQLNLEALETQVIDHINKAMEKTVYKQLNSKVYEVEQYQYVFDSIGKVLRIIKTSK
;
A
#
# COMPACT_ATOMS: atom_id res chain seq x y z
N MET A 1 9.12 25.91 33.69
CA MET A 1 7.76 25.33 33.61
C MET A 1 7.27 25.17 35.04
N SER A 2 6.08 25.68 35.39
CA SER A 2 5.58 25.55 36.76
C SER A 2 5.10 24.12 37.02
N VAL A 3 5.17 23.66 38.27
CA VAL A 3 4.66 22.35 38.71
C VAL A 3 3.19 22.18 38.30
N LEU A 4 2.43 23.27 38.33
CA LEU A 4 1.01 23.33 37.94
C LEU A 4 0.80 23.11 36.44
N GLN A 5 1.65 23.66 35.57
CA GLN A 5 1.60 23.41 34.13
C GLN A 5 1.91 21.95 33.79
N GLN A 6 2.87 21.35 34.49
CA GLN A 6 3.27 19.95 34.25
C GLN A 6 2.20 18.96 34.76
N GLN A 7 1.54 19.28 35.87
CA GLN A 7 0.40 18.51 36.37
C GLN A 7 -0.82 18.63 35.44
N LEU A 8 -1.13 19.83 34.94
CA LEU A 8 -2.18 20.05 33.94
C LEU A 8 -1.89 19.29 32.66
N GLN A 9 -0.64 19.32 32.17
CA GLN A 9 -0.25 18.62 30.96
C GLN A 9 -0.38 17.10 31.13
N ASN A 10 0.02 16.56 32.30
CA ASN A 10 -0.13 15.14 32.60
C ASN A 10 -1.60 14.72 32.71
N LEU A 11 -2.44 15.54 33.35
CA LEU A 11 -3.86 15.24 33.55
C LEU A 11 -4.67 15.36 32.26
N ILE A 12 -4.35 16.35 31.42
CA ILE A 12 -4.90 16.48 30.06
C ILE A 12 -4.44 15.29 29.20
N THR A 13 -3.18 14.88 29.28
CA THR A 13 -2.67 13.70 28.56
C THR A 13 -3.35 12.42 29.03
N GLU A 14 -3.56 12.24 30.34
CA GLU A 14 -4.21 11.06 30.91
C GLU A 14 -5.70 11.00 30.55
N PHE A 15 -6.42 12.12 30.63
CA PHE A 15 -7.85 12.19 30.30
C PHE A 15 -8.09 12.04 28.79
N LEU A 16 -7.34 12.80 27.97
CA LEU A 16 -7.38 12.64 26.52
C LEU A 16 -6.99 11.22 26.12
N SER A 17 -6.01 10.61 26.78
CA SER A 17 -5.64 9.22 26.49
C SER A 17 -6.78 8.25 26.79
N LYS A 18 -7.52 8.38 27.90
CA LYS A 18 -8.62 7.46 28.24
C LYS A 18 -9.80 7.56 27.28
N ASP A 19 -10.21 8.77 26.89
CA ASP A 19 -11.32 8.96 25.94
C ASP A 19 -10.90 8.63 24.51
N MET A 20 -9.67 8.97 24.10
CA MET A 20 -9.13 8.51 22.82
C MET A 20 -9.01 6.99 22.80
N VAL A 21 -8.59 6.35 23.89
CA VAL A 21 -8.53 4.89 24.01
C VAL A 21 -9.88 4.26 23.86
N LYS A 22 -10.89 4.80 24.52
CA LYS A 22 -12.25 4.27 24.42
C LYS A 22 -12.78 4.43 23.00
N MET A 23 -12.64 5.62 22.41
CA MET A 23 -13.02 5.88 21.02
C MET A 23 -12.30 4.93 20.06
N LEU A 24 -10.98 4.77 20.23
CA LEU A 24 -10.17 3.87 19.42
C LEU A 24 -10.59 2.42 19.61
N ASN A 25 -10.77 1.94 20.84
CA ASN A 25 -11.20 0.56 21.11
C ASN A 25 -12.61 0.28 20.55
N ASP A 26 -13.56 1.21 20.68
CA ASP A 26 -14.91 1.08 20.14
C ASP A 26 -14.88 1.07 18.60
N LEU A 27 -14.00 1.88 17.99
CA LEU A 27 -13.71 1.87 16.57
C LEU A 27 -13.09 0.51 16.15
N PHE A 28 -12.09 0.02 16.89
CA PHE A 28 -11.31 -1.17 16.54
C PHE A 28 -12.04 -2.50 16.76
N ASN A 29 -12.89 -2.59 17.79
CA ASN A 29 -13.67 -3.79 18.09
C ASN A 29 -14.78 -4.08 17.07
N SER A 30 -15.11 -3.11 16.21
CA SER A 30 -16.08 -3.27 15.13
C SER A 30 -15.48 -3.78 13.81
N TYR A 31 -14.15 -4.01 13.75
CA TYR A 31 -13.46 -4.31 12.50
C TYR A 31 -13.42 -5.79 12.13
N GLN A 32 -13.67 -6.05 10.84
CA GLN A 32 -13.35 -7.34 10.24
C GLN A 32 -11.83 -7.46 10.09
N SER A 33 -11.27 -8.46 10.77
CA SER A 33 -9.84 -8.75 10.79
C SER A 33 -9.31 -9.34 9.47
N TYR A 34 -10.19 -9.92 8.66
CA TYR A 34 -9.83 -10.61 7.43
C TYR A 34 -10.86 -10.32 6.34
N GLN A 35 -10.39 -10.18 5.10
CA GLN A 35 -11.26 -10.03 3.93
C GLN A 35 -10.74 -10.81 2.74
N ASN A 36 -11.63 -11.47 2.03
CA ASN A 36 -11.28 -12.09 0.77
C ASN A 36 -11.15 -11.04 -0.34
N TYR A 37 -9.97 -11.01 -0.97
CA TYR A 37 -9.73 -10.27 -2.19
C TYR A 37 -10.44 -10.91 -3.38
N LYS A 38 -10.40 -12.24 -3.43
CA LYS A 38 -11.04 -13.05 -4.47
C LYS A 38 -11.38 -14.42 -3.89
N ASN A 39 -12.69 -14.69 -3.76
CA ASN A 39 -13.19 -15.90 -3.10
C ASN A 39 -12.77 -17.18 -3.82
N ASP A 40 -12.87 -17.20 -5.16
CA ASP A 40 -12.63 -18.40 -5.97
C ASP A 40 -11.16 -18.86 -5.95
N VAL A 41 -10.26 -17.94 -5.61
CA VAL A 41 -8.79 -18.15 -5.58
C VAL A 41 -8.27 -18.13 -4.15
N GLN A 42 -9.16 -18.03 -3.16
CA GLN A 42 -8.83 -18.05 -1.73
C GLN A 42 -7.76 -17.03 -1.30
N ILE A 43 -7.69 -15.88 -1.98
CA ILE A 43 -6.78 -14.80 -1.62
C ILE A 43 -7.44 -13.96 -0.54
N THR A 44 -6.78 -13.85 0.60
CA THR A 44 -7.29 -13.15 1.79
C THR A 44 -6.29 -12.09 2.24
N LYS A 45 -6.82 -10.94 2.65
CA LYS A 45 -6.09 -9.89 3.33
C LYS A 45 -6.32 -9.97 4.83
N ASP A 46 -5.22 -9.91 5.57
CA ASP A 46 -5.16 -9.69 7.00
C ASP A 46 -5.04 -8.19 7.29
N GLU A 47 -6.01 -7.64 8.01
CA GLU A 47 -6.00 -6.28 8.56
C GLU A 47 -6.15 -6.28 10.08
N ARG A 48 -5.72 -7.34 10.75
CA ARG A 48 -5.69 -7.34 12.21
C ARG A 48 -4.81 -6.21 12.74
N PHE A 49 -5.19 -5.72 13.91
CA PHE A 49 -4.32 -4.91 14.73
C PHE A 49 -3.10 -5.73 15.18
N VAL A 50 -1.89 -5.25 14.87
CA VAL A 50 -0.65 -6.02 15.11
C VAL A 50 0.13 -5.55 16.32
N SER A 51 -0.21 -4.39 16.89
CA SER A 51 0.46 -3.80 18.04
C SER A 51 -0.48 -2.83 18.74
N PRO A 52 -0.44 -2.73 20.09
CA PRO A 52 -1.08 -1.64 20.83
C PRO A 52 -0.86 -0.27 20.16
N TRP A 53 -1.84 0.62 20.32
CA TRP A 53 -1.76 1.99 19.86
C TRP A 53 -0.65 2.70 20.63
N ILE A 54 0.14 3.50 19.92
CA ILE A 54 1.33 4.13 20.48
C ILE A 54 1.09 5.63 20.51
N ILE A 55 1.27 6.23 21.69
CA ILE A 55 1.29 7.68 21.88
C ILE A 55 2.72 8.16 21.71
N ASN A 56 2.94 9.09 20.80
CA ASN A 56 4.21 9.79 20.66
C ASN A 56 3.97 11.31 20.80
N LYS A 57 5.04 12.12 20.80
CA LYS A 57 4.94 13.57 20.98
C LYS A 57 4.11 14.20 19.86
N GLY A 58 2.84 14.48 20.15
CA GLY A 58 1.92 15.18 19.26
C GLY A 58 1.06 14.30 18.34
N PHE A 59 1.09 12.97 18.47
CA PHE A 59 0.22 12.09 17.68
C PHE A 59 0.00 10.73 18.34
N VAL A 60 -1.10 10.08 17.95
CA VAL A 60 -1.41 8.68 18.27
C VAL A 60 -1.43 7.92 16.96
N TYR A 61 -0.79 6.76 16.92
CA TYR A 61 -0.84 5.88 15.75
C TYR A 61 -1.18 4.45 16.11
N VAL A 62 -1.72 3.75 15.12
CA VAL A 62 -2.21 2.38 15.19
C VAL A 62 -1.61 1.61 14.03
N LEU A 63 -1.18 0.38 14.29
CA LEU A 63 -0.59 -0.49 13.29
C LEU A 63 -1.54 -1.62 12.95
N PHE A 64 -1.80 -1.76 11.65
CA PHE A 64 -2.56 -2.85 11.08
C PHE A 64 -1.67 -3.75 10.26
N SER A 65 -2.04 -5.03 10.19
CA SER A 65 -1.55 -5.93 9.16
C SER A 65 -1.96 -5.37 7.80
N GLY A 66 -1.04 -5.39 6.85
CA GLY A 66 -1.31 -5.06 5.44
C GLY A 66 -1.16 -6.28 4.54
N TYR A 67 -1.11 -7.47 5.14
CA TYR A 67 -0.63 -8.68 4.50
C TYR A 67 -1.74 -9.35 3.68
N VAL A 68 -1.39 -9.79 2.48
CA VAL A 68 -2.24 -10.55 1.56
C VAL A 68 -1.58 -11.90 1.34
N TYR A 69 -2.38 -12.96 1.45
CA TYR A 69 -1.92 -14.34 1.35
C TYR A 69 -2.95 -15.22 0.66
N HIS A 70 -2.48 -16.35 0.15
CA HIS A 70 -3.34 -17.43 -0.31
C HIS A 70 -3.69 -18.32 0.89
N SER A 71 -4.98 -18.56 1.15
CA SER A 71 -5.44 -19.22 2.38
C SER A 71 -4.88 -20.63 2.57
N SER A 72 -4.62 -21.35 1.47
CA SER A 72 -4.03 -22.69 1.53
C SER A 72 -2.50 -22.72 1.66
N ASN A 73 -1.80 -21.59 1.47
CA ASN A 73 -0.33 -21.50 1.44
C ASN A 73 0.16 -20.27 2.23
N TYR A 74 -0.18 -20.19 3.51
CA TYR A 74 0.16 -19.04 4.37
C TYR A 74 1.67 -18.85 4.60
N LEU A 75 2.47 -19.91 4.44
CA LEU A 75 3.92 -19.91 4.64
C LEU A 75 4.74 -19.38 3.46
N ASP A 76 4.10 -19.04 2.33
CA ASP A 76 4.78 -18.46 1.15
C ASP A 76 5.15 -16.97 1.37
N GLU A 77 5.70 -16.67 2.54
CA GLU A 77 5.85 -15.34 3.12
C GLU A 77 6.74 -14.41 2.27
N PHE A 78 6.10 -13.49 1.55
CA PHE A 78 6.82 -12.45 0.82
C PHE A 78 7.19 -11.25 1.71
N ILE A 79 6.41 -10.94 2.75
CA ILE A 79 6.72 -9.86 3.71
C ILE A 79 7.32 -10.44 4.99
N THR A 80 8.61 -10.21 5.18
CA THR A 80 9.29 -10.46 6.45
C THR A 80 9.27 -9.17 7.30
N ARG A 81 9.31 -9.28 8.64
CA ARG A 81 9.20 -8.12 9.56
C ARG A 81 10.22 -7.02 9.27
N ASP A 82 11.43 -7.38 8.83
CA ASP A 82 12.50 -6.46 8.45
C ASP A 82 12.19 -5.62 7.19
N LYS A 83 11.25 -6.05 6.35
CA LYS A 83 10.76 -5.28 5.19
C LYS A 83 9.75 -4.19 5.58
N ILE A 84 9.22 -4.24 6.81
CA ILE A 84 8.27 -3.27 7.34
C ILE A 84 9.05 -2.27 8.20
N GLY A 85 9.41 -1.13 7.62
CA GLY A 85 9.93 -0.01 8.40
C GLY A 85 8.84 0.52 9.34
N GLN A 86 9.10 0.57 10.65
CA GLN A 86 8.20 1.27 11.56
C GLN A 86 8.28 2.78 11.27
N VAL A 87 7.16 3.37 10.90
CA VAL A 87 7.05 4.82 10.76
C VAL A 87 6.83 5.40 12.15
N ILE A 88 7.94 5.78 12.79
CA ILE A 88 7.97 6.21 14.19
C ILE A 88 7.87 7.73 14.37
N TYR A 89 7.73 8.50 13.29
CA TYR A 89 7.65 9.95 13.33
C TYR A 89 6.51 10.48 12.48
N ASN A 90 5.84 11.50 13.01
CA ASN A 90 4.91 12.31 12.27
C ASN A 90 5.71 13.33 11.43
N LYS A 91 5.72 13.15 10.11
CA LYS A 91 6.51 13.99 9.19
C LYS A 91 5.79 15.31 8.89
N PHE A 92 4.46 15.34 9.05
CA PHE A 92 3.62 16.46 8.66
C PHE A 92 2.75 16.89 9.83
N ASN A 93 2.58 18.19 10.04
CA ASN A 93 1.60 18.66 11.02
C ASN A 93 0.19 18.52 10.42
N ALA A 94 -0.31 17.28 10.39
CA ALA A 94 -1.55 16.88 9.76
C ALA A 94 -2.62 16.51 10.79
N GLU A 95 -3.88 16.73 10.43
CA GLU A 95 -5.02 16.30 11.26
C GLU A 95 -5.08 14.77 11.33
N SER A 96 -4.83 14.12 10.19
CA SER A 96 -4.74 12.66 10.08
C SER A 96 -3.76 12.26 8.98
N GLU A 97 -3.12 11.10 9.18
CA GLU A 97 -2.23 10.49 8.21
C GLU A 97 -2.53 9.00 8.10
N ILE A 98 -2.63 8.49 6.88
CA ILE A 98 -2.59 7.06 6.59
C ILE A 98 -1.27 6.78 5.89
N THR A 99 -0.57 5.75 6.37
CA THR A 99 0.74 5.37 5.85
C THR A 99 0.69 3.93 5.37
N ILE A 100 0.98 3.70 4.08
CA ILE A 100 0.97 2.36 3.47
C ILE A 100 2.40 2.02 3.04
N SER A 101 2.93 0.91 3.54
CA SER A 101 4.29 0.47 3.19
C SER A 101 4.38 -0.01 1.75
N GLU A 102 5.50 0.28 1.10
CA GLU A 102 5.91 -0.29 -0.19
C GLU A 102 5.76 -1.83 -0.19
N ALA A 103 6.10 -2.48 0.93
CA ALA A 103 6.00 -3.93 1.08
C ALA A 103 4.57 -4.45 0.92
N CYS A 104 3.56 -3.68 1.30
CA CYS A 104 2.15 -4.06 1.16
C CYS A 104 1.76 -4.15 -0.33
N PHE A 105 2.17 -3.18 -1.15
CA PHE A 105 1.90 -3.21 -2.59
C PHE A 105 2.66 -4.36 -3.27
N ASN A 106 3.94 -4.52 -2.96
CA ASN A 106 4.75 -5.61 -3.51
C ASN A 106 4.21 -7.00 -3.15
N ASN A 107 3.63 -7.14 -1.96
CA ASN A 107 2.98 -8.39 -1.55
C ASN A 107 1.70 -8.67 -2.35
N VAL A 108 0.86 -7.68 -2.60
CA VAL A 108 -0.29 -7.84 -3.49
C VAL A 108 0.20 -8.29 -4.88
N PHE A 109 1.22 -7.64 -5.42
CA PHE A 109 1.76 -7.99 -6.74
C PHE A 109 2.33 -9.40 -6.77
N TYR A 110 3.04 -9.81 -5.72
CA TYR A 110 3.54 -11.17 -5.60
C TYR A 110 2.41 -12.22 -5.60
N ILE A 111 1.38 -12.02 -4.78
CA ILE A 111 0.27 -12.97 -4.67
C ILE A 111 -0.46 -13.11 -6.00
N PHE A 112 -0.78 -12.01 -6.68
CA PHE A 112 -1.48 -12.05 -7.96
C PHE A 112 -0.59 -12.48 -9.14
N HIS A 113 0.74 -12.29 -9.04
CA HIS A 113 1.66 -12.89 -9.99
C HIS A 113 1.69 -14.41 -9.83
N LYS A 114 1.91 -14.90 -8.61
CA LYS A 114 2.10 -16.33 -8.32
C LYS A 114 0.84 -17.17 -8.54
N TYR A 115 -0.31 -16.69 -8.06
CA TYR A 115 -1.53 -17.51 -8.02
C TYR A 115 -2.49 -17.24 -9.17
N GLU A 116 -2.34 -16.11 -9.86
CA GLU A 116 -3.27 -15.69 -10.92
C GLU A 116 -2.59 -15.40 -12.26
N ASN A 117 -1.25 -15.38 -12.31
CA ASN A 117 -0.46 -14.95 -13.47
C ASN A 117 -0.99 -13.62 -14.08
N SER A 118 -1.42 -12.69 -13.22
CA SER A 118 -2.23 -11.53 -13.62
C SER A 118 -1.54 -10.55 -14.57
N TYR A 119 -0.22 -10.64 -14.70
CA TYR A 119 0.61 -9.65 -15.39
C TYR A 119 1.18 -10.17 -16.72
N SER A 120 0.96 -11.45 -17.05
CA SER A 120 1.47 -12.07 -18.28
C SER A 120 0.39 -12.15 -19.35
N THR A 121 0.82 -12.26 -20.60
CA THR A 121 -0.04 -12.44 -21.77
C THR A 121 0.51 -13.55 -22.66
N PRO A 122 -0.24 -14.02 -23.67
CA PRO A 122 0.33 -14.90 -24.69
C PRO A 122 1.49 -14.31 -25.49
N GLN A 123 1.65 -12.97 -25.49
CA GLN A 123 2.71 -12.28 -26.24
C GLN A 123 3.98 -12.03 -25.41
N PHE A 124 3.88 -12.01 -24.09
CA PHE A 124 5.02 -11.86 -23.19
C PHE A 124 4.72 -12.47 -21.82
N GLU A 125 5.74 -13.04 -21.19
CA GLU A 125 5.63 -13.61 -19.86
C GLU A 125 6.34 -12.71 -18.85
N VAL A 126 5.68 -12.36 -17.74
CA VAL A 126 6.36 -11.69 -16.62
C VAL A 126 7.14 -12.74 -15.83
N ILE A 127 8.46 -12.56 -15.74
CA ILE A 127 9.39 -13.56 -15.17
C ILE A 127 9.33 -13.56 -13.65
N ASN A 128 9.26 -12.37 -13.05
CA ASN A 128 9.19 -12.17 -11.61
C ASN A 128 8.06 -11.20 -11.28
N ALA A 129 7.50 -11.32 -10.07
CA ALA A 129 6.48 -10.40 -9.59
C ALA A 129 6.91 -8.93 -9.77
N PRO A 130 6.04 -8.05 -10.30
CA PRO A 130 6.31 -6.63 -10.37
C PRO A 130 6.72 -6.06 -9.00
N THR A 131 7.67 -5.12 -8.98
CA THR A 131 8.11 -4.48 -7.74
C THR A 131 8.02 -2.96 -7.84
N ILE A 132 7.36 -2.33 -6.88
CA ILE A 132 7.27 -0.89 -6.72
C ILE A 132 8.29 -0.41 -5.70
N GLN A 133 8.88 0.75 -5.98
CA GLN A 133 9.82 1.46 -5.12
C GLN A 133 9.37 2.91 -4.94
N PHE A 134 9.29 3.39 -3.70
CA PHE A 134 8.93 4.79 -3.43
C PHE A 134 10.18 5.68 -3.37
N ASN A 135 10.29 6.58 -4.35
CA ASN A 135 11.31 7.62 -4.40
C ASN A 135 10.69 8.97 -4.03
N ASN A 136 11.50 9.98 -3.70
CA ASN A 136 11.01 11.28 -3.21
C ASN A 136 9.99 12.01 -4.13
N ALA A 137 9.95 11.67 -5.42
CA ALA A 137 9.09 12.34 -6.40
C ALA A 137 8.07 11.41 -7.09
N ALA A 138 8.25 10.09 -7.03
CA ALA A 138 7.43 9.14 -7.78
C ALA A 138 7.53 7.73 -7.20
N ALA A 139 6.53 6.92 -7.50
CA ALA A 139 6.69 5.47 -7.44
C ALA A 139 7.39 4.98 -8.70
N LEU A 140 8.30 4.02 -8.59
CA LEU A 140 8.95 3.36 -9.71
C LEU A 140 8.56 1.88 -9.69
N LEU A 141 7.86 1.42 -10.72
CA LEU A 141 7.53 0.01 -10.92
C LEU A 141 8.55 -0.62 -11.86
N LYS A 142 9.07 -1.79 -11.46
CA LYS A 142 10.01 -2.60 -12.24
C LYS A 142 9.36 -3.92 -12.60
N VAL A 143 9.44 -4.28 -13.88
CA VAL A 143 8.90 -5.52 -14.44
C VAL A 143 9.94 -6.13 -15.36
N ASN A 144 10.21 -7.43 -15.19
CA ASN A 144 11.04 -8.20 -16.11
C ASN A 144 10.12 -9.13 -16.91
N ILE A 145 10.20 -9.05 -18.23
CA ILE A 145 9.40 -9.89 -19.13
C ILE A 145 10.30 -10.71 -20.06
N SER A 146 9.79 -11.87 -20.48
CA SER A 146 10.34 -12.71 -21.53
C SER A 146 9.51 -12.55 -22.81
N VAL A 147 10.18 -12.26 -23.92
CA VAL A 147 9.60 -12.19 -25.27
C VAL A 147 10.53 -12.93 -26.22
N ASN A 148 10.04 -14.02 -26.84
CA ASN A 148 10.84 -14.85 -27.75
C ASN A 148 12.23 -15.18 -27.16
N ASP A 149 12.24 -15.74 -25.95
CA ASP A 149 13.44 -16.12 -25.17
C ASP A 149 14.39 -14.96 -24.83
N SER A 150 13.96 -13.71 -25.02
CA SER A 150 14.72 -12.52 -24.71
C SER A 150 14.15 -11.79 -23.50
N ILE A 151 15.01 -11.43 -22.56
CA ILE A 151 14.60 -10.67 -21.38
C ILE A 151 14.53 -9.18 -21.73
N VAL A 152 13.41 -8.56 -21.36
CA VAL A 152 13.18 -7.13 -21.46
C VAL A 152 12.87 -6.60 -20.06
N ASN A 153 13.54 -5.52 -19.69
CA ASN A 153 13.35 -4.84 -18.43
C ASN A 153 12.52 -3.58 -18.70
N VAL A 154 11.40 -3.46 -18.00
CA VAL A 154 10.47 -2.35 -18.13
C VAL A 154 10.39 -1.63 -16.80
N GLU A 155 10.69 -0.34 -16.81
CA GLU A 155 10.50 0.53 -15.67
C GLU A 155 9.42 1.57 -15.98
N MET A 156 8.55 1.82 -15.02
CA MET A 156 7.42 2.74 -15.17
C MET A 156 7.31 3.67 -13.97
N LYS A 157 6.97 4.94 -14.20
CA LYS A 157 6.65 5.88 -13.14
C LYS A 157 5.18 5.76 -12.77
N GLY A 158 4.91 5.59 -11.48
CA GLY A 158 3.58 5.43 -10.92
C GLY A 158 3.04 6.73 -10.32
N LYS A 159 1.79 7.04 -10.65
CA LYS A 159 0.98 8.06 -9.98
C LYS A 159 -0.06 7.35 -9.08
N PRO A 160 -0.16 7.70 -7.79
CA PRO A 160 -1.12 7.07 -6.90
C PRO A 160 -2.53 7.52 -7.29
N ILE A 161 -3.45 6.56 -7.32
CA ILE A 161 -4.86 6.77 -7.52
C ILE A 161 -5.60 6.20 -6.32
N TYR A 162 -6.66 6.90 -5.94
CA TYR A 162 -7.58 6.50 -4.90
C TYR A 162 -9.00 6.59 -5.39
N PHE A 163 -9.81 5.65 -4.93
CA PHE A 163 -11.25 5.79 -4.94
C PHE A 163 -11.85 5.06 -3.75
N ARG A 164 -13.04 5.49 -3.36
CA ARG A 164 -13.87 4.77 -2.40
C ARG A 164 -14.85 3.90 -3.17
N ASP A 165 -14.90 2.62 -2.86
CA ASP A 165 -15.95 1.76 -3.39
C ASP A 165 -17.27 2.07 -2.67
N GLN A 166 -18.18 2.76 -3.37
CA GLN A 166 -19.48 3.15 -2.86
C GLN A 166 -20.53 2.02 -2.93
N LYS A 167 -20.26 0.91 -3.61
CA LYS A 167 -21.29 -0.08 -3.97
C LYS A 167 -21.39 -1.27 -3.00
N GLU A 168 -20.30 -1.71 -2.38
CA GLU A 168 -20.33 -2.95 -1.57
C GLU A 168 -19.87 -2.81 -0.12
N SER A 169 -18.97 -1.89 0.20
CA SER A 169 -18.26 -1.95 1.50
C SER A 169 -17.81 -0.61 2.08
N GLY A 170 -17.72 0.46 1.27
CA GLY A 170 -17.13 1.73 1.70
C GLY A 170 -15.60 1.69 1.86
N GLN A 171 -14.95 0.69 1.27
CA GLN A 171 -13.51 0.45 1.30
C GLN A 171 -12.73 1.51 0.52
N ALA A 172 -11.53 1.81 1.00
CA ALA A 172 -10.58 2.67 0.32
C ALA A 172 -9.73 1.79 -0.56
N ILE A 173 -9.62 2.16 -1.82
CA ILE A 173 -8.84 1.43 -2.79
C ILE A 173 -7.71 2.33 -3.22
N TYR A 174 -6.48 1.81 -3.08
CA TYR A 174 -5.25 2.46 -3.45
C TYR A 174 -4.58 1.64 -4.55
N TYR A 175 -4.28 2.28 -5.67
CA TYR A 175 -3.52 1.67 -6.75
C TYR A 175 -2.71 2.73 -7.46
N PHE A 176 -2.01 2.34 -8.52
CA PHE A 176 -1.17 3.23 -9.30
C PHE A 176 -1.52 3.09 -10.78
N THR A 177 -1.53 4.23 -11.47
CA THR A 177 -1.40 4.25 -12.92
C THR A 177 0.05 4.53 -13.28
N PHE A 178 0.51 3.89 -14.35
CA PHE A 178 1.90 3.84 -14.72
C PHE A 178 2.10 4.40 -16.11
N GLU A 179 3.12 5.26 -16.24
CA GLU A 179 3.64 5.74 -17.51
C GLU A 179 5.08 5.24 -17.71
N LYS A 180 5.51 5.16 -18.97
CA LYS A 180 6.86 4.71 -19.32
C LYS A 180 7.92 5.54 -18.56
N TYR A 181 8.88 4.84 -17.97
CA TYR A 181 10.15 5.45 -17.57
C TYR A 181 11.29 5.02 -18.46
N SER A 182 11.54 3.72 -18.55
CA SER A 182 12.60 3.14 -19.37
C SER A 182 12.20 1.73 -19.81
N ILE A 183 12.65 1.34 -21.00
CA ILE A 183 12.54 -0.03 -21.50
C ILE A 183 13.87 -0.39 -22.14
N TYR A 184 14.42 -1.55 -21.78
CA TYR A 184 15.71 -1.97 -22.33
C TYR A 184 15.79 -3.50 -22.44
N SER A 185 16.44 -3.95 -23.50
CA SER A 185 16.76 -5.35 -23.75
C SER A 185 18.17 -5.46 -24.29
N ASN A 186 18.84 -6.58 -24.01
CA ASN A 186 20.11 -6.93 -24.64
C ASN A 186 19.94 -7.44 -26.07
N ASN A 187 18.70 -7.73 -26.51
CA ASN A 187 18.42 -8.17 -27.87
C ASN A 187 18.02 -6.98 -28.76
N GLN A 188 18.92 -6.58 -29.66
CA GLN A 188 18.73 -5.46 -30.58
C GLN A 188 17.70 -5.73 -31.70
N GLN A 189 17.24 -6.97 -31.88
CA GLN A 189 16.26 -7.33 -32.92
C GLN A 189 14.80 -7.13 -32.48
N LEU A 190 14.55 -6.81 -31.20
CA LEU A 190 13.20 -6.58 -30.68
C LEU A 190 12.69 -5.18 -31.02
N ASN A 191 11.46 -5.10 -31.53
CA ASN A 191 10.74 -3.83 -31.61
C ASN A 191 10.20 -3.45 -30.22
N LEU A 192 11.01 -2.70 -29.47
CA LEU A 192 10.68 -2.29 -28.11
C LEU A 192 9.51 -1.31 -28.03
N GLU A 193 9.27 -0.49 -29.06
CA GLU A 193 8.22 0.53 -29.05
C GLU A 193 6.81 -0.06 -29.13
N ALA A 194 6.62 -1.05 -30.02
CA ALA A 194 5.34 -1.77 -30.11
C ALA A 194 5.06 -2.59 -28.85
N LEU A 195 6.11 -3.23 -28.31
CA LEU A 195 6.03 -4.02 -27.07
C LEU A 195 5.71 -3.14 -25.86
N GLU A 196 6.28 -1.95 -25.79
CA GLU A 196 6.09 -0.99 -24.70
C GLU A 196 4.62 -0.65 -24.48
N THR A 197 3.91 -0.24 -25.52
CA THR A 197 2.50 0.15 -25.41
C THR A 197 1.66 -1.02 -24.89
N GLN A 198 1.89 -2.21 -25.45
CA GLN A 198 1.17 -3.42 -25.06
C GLN A 198 1.43 -3.80 -23.60
N VAL A 199 2.69 -3.75 -23.16
CA VAL A 199 3.08 -4.12 -21.79
C VAL A 199 2.51 -3.10 -20.80
N ILE A 200 2.70 -1.80 -21.04
CA ILE A 200 2.22 -0.75 -20.12
C ILE A 200 0.70 -0.79 -19.99
N ASP A 201 -0.04 -0.92 -21.09
CA ASP A 201 -1.50 -1.02 -21.08
C ASP A 201 -1.99 -2.26 -20.31
N HIS A 202 -1.34 -3.41 -20.55
CA HIS A 202 -1.70 -4.64 -19.86
C HIS A 202 -1.40 -4.55 -18.35
N ILE A 203 -0.22 -4.06 -17.98
CA ILE A 203 0.16 -3.88 -16.57
C ILE A 203 -0.81 -2.92 -15.89
N ASN A 204 -1.15 -1.78 -16.49
CA ASN A 204 -2.14 -0.85 -15.91
C ASN A 204 -3.49 -1.53 -15.66
N LYS A 205 -4.01 -2.28 -16.63
CA LYS A 205 -5.28 -3.04 -16.48
C LYS A 205 -5.18 -4.13 -15.40
N ALA A 206 -4.02 -4.77 -15.26
CA ALA A 206 -3.78 -5.73 -14.19
C ALA A 206 -3.71 -5.03 -12.83
N MET A 207 -3.10 -3.85 -12.74
CA MET A 207 -2.98 -3.04 -11.51
C MET A 207 -4.33 -2.51 -11.02
N GLU A 208 -5.25 -2.17 -11.93
CA GLU A 208 -6.65 -1.85 -11.61
C GLU A 208 -7.42 -3.02 -10.97
N LYS A 209 -6.98 -4.26 -11.20
CA LYS A 209 -7.58 -5.47 -10.60
C LYS A 209 -6.83 -5.95 -9.36
N THR A 210 -5.55 -5.60 -9.24
CA THR A 210 -4.64 -6.02 -8.17
C THR A 210 -4.38 -4.88 -7.19
N VAL A 211 -5.46 -4.22 -6.79
CA VAL A 211 -5.45 -3.02 -5.95
C VAL A 211 -5.15 -3.33 -4.49
N TYR A 212 -4.55 -2.37 -3.77
CA TYR A 212 -4.49 -2.43 -2.31
C TYR A 212 -5.79 -1.88 -1.72
N LYS A 213 -6.59 -2.76 -1.10
CA LYS A 213 -7.86 -2.41 -0.45
C LYS A 213 -7.60 -2.14 1.03
N GLN A 214 -8.09 -1.06 1.59
CA GLN A 214 -8.14 -0.82 3.03
C GLN A 214 -9.59 -0.97 3.49
N LEU A 215 -9.82 -1.93 4.40
CA LEU A 215 -11.15 -2.31 4.86
C LEU A 215 -11.91 -1.18 5.56
N ASN A 216 -11.16 -0.31 6.24
CA ASN A 216 -11.67 0.52 7.33
C ASN A 216 -11.61 2.02 7.04
N SER A 217 -11.84 2.43 5.79
CA SER A 217 -11.76 3.83 5.39
C SER A 217 -13.02 4.66 5.62
N LYS A 218 -14.11 4.08 6.12
CA LYS A 218 -15.37 4.82 6.38
C LYS A 218 -15.16 6.07 7.25
N VAL A 219 -14.10 6.08 8.05
CA VAL A 219 -13.70 7.16 8.96
C VAL A 219 -13.11 8.39 8.24
N TYR A 220 -12.61 8.26 7.01
CA TYR A 220 -11.80 9.30 6.38
C TYR A 220 -12.31 9.67 4.98
N GLU A 221 -12.91 10.85 4.80
CA GLU A 221 -13.19 11.39 3.47
C GLU A 221 -11.87 11.75 2.75
N VAL A 222 -11.30 10.78 2.03
CA VAL A 222 -9.96 10.90 1.44
C VAL A 222 -9.87 11.94 0.31
N GLU A 223 -11.01 12.46 -0.18
CA GLU A 223 -11.05 13.52 -1.19
C GLU A 223 -10.35 14.83 -0.76
N GLN A 224 -10.03 14.97 0.53
CA GLN A 224 -9.27 16.09 1.10
C GLN A 224 -7.77 15.79 1.31
N TYR A 225 -7.26 14.65 0.83
CA TYR A 225 -5.92 14.18 1.18
C TYR A 225 -4.90 14.38 0.05
N GLN A 226 -3.67 14.69 0.45
CA GLN A 226 -2.51 14.79 -0.43
C GLN A 226 -1.67 13.51 -0.34
N TYR A 227 -1.15 13.07 -1.49
CA TYR A 227 -0.20 11.96 -1.55
C TYR A 227 1.23 12.46 -1.44
N VAL A 228 2.00 11.84 -0.56
CA VAL A 228 3.43 12.09 -0.45
C VAL A 228 4.19 10.77 -0.42
N PHE A 229 5.16 10.64 -1.32
CA PHE A 229 6.11 9.55 -1.29
C PHE A 229 7.20 9.83 -0.24
N ASP A 230 7.35 8.94 0.73
CA ASP A 230 8.41 9.02 1.73
C ASP A 230 9.42 7.89 1.51
N SER A 231 10.48 8.21 0.76
CA SER A 231 11.51 7.23 0.38
C SER A 231 12.30 6.68 1.57
N ILE A 232 12.46 7.47 2.63
CA ILE A 232 13.17 7.06 3.85
C ILE A 232 12.35 6.02 4.60
N GLY A 233 11.05 6.30 4.79
CA GLY A 233 10.13 5.36 5.42
C GLY A 233 9.73 4.19 4.50
N LYS A 234 9.99 4.29 3.18
CA LYS A 234 9.47 3.40 2.14
C LYS A 234 7.96 3.25 2.21
N VAL A 235 7.28 4.39 2.30
CA VAL A 235 5.82 4.44 2.47
C VAL A 235 5.18 5.49 1.56
N LEU A 236 3.95 5.21 1.15
CA LEU A 236 3.02 6.20 0.63
C LEU A 236 2.27 6.81 1.82
N ARG A 237 2.39 8.12 2.00
CA ARG A 237 1.65 8.89 3.00
C ARG A 237 0.46 9.56 2.34
N ILE A 238 -0.68 9.47 2.99
CA ILE A 238 -1.96 10.04 2.56
C ILE A 238 -2.37 10.97 3.70
N ILE A 239 -2.27 12.28 3.45
CA ILE A 239 -2.24 13.28 4.53
C ILE A 239 -3.41 14.25 4.38
N LYS A 240 -4.16 14.48 5.47
CA LYS A 240 -5.17 15.53 5.55
C LYS A 240 -4.62 16.71 6.35
N THR A 241 -4.47 17.85 5.69
CA THR A 241 -4.11 19.11 6.35
C THR A 241 -5.37 19.82 6.82
N SER A 242 -5.37 20.35 8.05
CA SER A 242 -6.42 21.25 8.54
C SER A 242 -6.49 22.50 7.67
N LYS A 243 -7.68 22.87 7.20
CA LYS A 243 -7.94 24.18 6.57
C LYS A 243 -7.93 25.30 7.60
#